data_AF-A0A927S7X9-F1
#
_entry.id   AF-A0A927S7X9-F1
#
_cell.length_a   1.000
_cell.length_b   1.000
_cell.length_c   1.000
_cell.angle_alpha   90.00
_cell.angle_beta   90.00
_cell.angle_gamma   90.00
#
_symmetry.space_group_name_H-M   'P 1'
#
loop_
_entity.id
_entity.type
_entity.pdbx_description
1 polymer ?
#
loop_
_entity_poly.entity_id
_entity_poly.type
_entity_poly.pdbx_seq_one_letter_code
_entity_poly.pdbx_strand_id
1 'polypeptide(L)'
;MQQTEWKRNCICLYLVSYEIGKKQVDVIREYFEDFVERMKGHPDQKLICFVDKEASHIFGDLTVRRFNNAFRALGKDEALSFDVSAIDKDLDPYRSRGEDIAEISISFDRNKKFVDFFLGFNKEHVPNLYTQEELIQIFQKLSVDMNAVTGMIERMNKLWVGKLGTPMEQRAAIHYSEYSEKFAHKLRGYGVWNLLTQGHIELLGGKERVKQDAPCVQVLETEINGKSALYLQLTEDIWQEDIEKKFVLKQYLETLLYPINLYGVYNYCGRIIPQRDIFAYGLLISEEEEKEIERINAMDEEEVRKEFFRTLAERDQMRAKEKAMHKHQQQEAYEDVPLEITEDAYPEALYLTMEFEKIPVKKKKAFTKLLDAWALMALNNGFSEEGAHHVSAPEWEGTSCILECDLDSGFEEALDALQRVVNWFCRMELLKLKRFTTKPSEEE
;
A
#
# COMPACT_ATOMS: atom_id res chain seq x y z
N MET A 1 40.31 10.96 -4.39
CA MET A 1 39.59 10.36 -3.25
C MET A 1 38.79 11.47 -2.57
N GLN A 2 37.55 11.69 -3.01
CA GLN A 2 36.59 12.60 -2.37
C GLN A 2 35.73 11.76 -1.43
N GLN A 3 35.84 12.01 -0.12
CA GLN A 3 35.25 11.20 0.95
C GLN A 3 34.26 12.06 1.76
N THR A 4 33.47 12.92 1.11
CA THR A 4 32.78 14.04 1.79
C THR A 4 31.25 14.13 1.63
N GLU A 5 30.56 13.17 1.03
CA GLU A 5 29.12 13.35 0.70
C GLU A 5 28.16 12.26 1.20
N TRP A 6 28.46 11.62 2.34
CA TRP A 6 27.52 10.70 3.01
C TRP A 6 26.74 11.33 4.18
N LYS A 7 27.02 12.61 4.50
CA LYS A 7 26.62 13.27 5.76
C LYS A 7 25.12 13.49 6.01
N ARG A 8 24.22 13.09 5.10
CA ARG A 8 22.76 13.30 5.21
C ARG A 8 21.90 12.14 4.69
N ASN A 9 22.51 11.02 4.33
CA ASN A 9 21.88 10.08 3.39
C ASN A 9 21.55 8.74 4.06
N CYS A 10 20.34 8.23 3.82
CA CYS A 10 19.85 6.95 4.36
C CYS A 10 19.73 5.88 3.26
N ILE A 11 20.28 4.68 3.46
CA ILE A 11 19.99 3.52 2.60
C ILE A 11 19.02 2.62 3.33
N CYS A 12 17.82 2.47 2.79
CA CYS A 12 16.76 1.68 3.41
C CYS A 12 16.57 0.36 2.65
N LEU A 13 16.66 -0.76 3.35
CA LEU A 13 16.09 -2.02 2.91
C LEU A 13 14.73 -2.15 3.61
N TYR A 14 13.67 -1.96 2.84
CA TYR A 14 12.29 -1.83 3.32
C TYR A 14 11.46 -3.06 2.93
N LEU A 15 10.78 -3.67 3.89
CA LEU A 15 9.86 -4.79 3.65
C LEU A 15 8.49 -4.46 4.21
N VAL A 16 7.49 -4.28 3.34
CA VAL A 16 6.08 -4.18 3.74
C VAL A 16 5.43 -5.54 3.60
N SER A 17 4.86 -6.04 4.69
CA SER A 17 4.37 -7.42 4.77
C SER A 17 2.96 -7.51 5.33
N TYR A 18 2.02 -7.90 4.48
CA TYR A 18 0.75 -8.46 4.95
C TYR A 18 0.86 -9.98 4.85
N GLU A 19 1.34 -10.62 5.92
CA GLU A 19 1.54 -12.07 6.10
C GLU A 19 2.50 -12.77 5.10
N ILE A 20 3.71 -13.13 5.56
CA ILE A 20 4.74 -13.79 4.73
C ILE A 20 4.82 -15.29 5.08
N GLY A 21 4.71 -16.14 4.05
CA GLY A 21 4.95 -17.58 4.19
C GLY A 21 6.39 -17.91 4.61
N LYS A 22 6.58 -18.96 5.41
CA LYS A 22 7.90 -19.31 5.98
C LYS A 22 9.06 -19.36 4.96
N LYS A 23 8.83 -19.93 3.77
CA LYS A 23 9.85 -20.00 2.71
C LYS A 23 10.28 -18.60 2.26
N GLN A 24 9.32 -17.69 2.10
CA GLN A 24 9.56 -16.30 1.73
C GLN A 24 10.28 -15.52 2.84
N VAL A 25 9.98 -15.80 4.11
CA VAL A 25 10.70 -15.23 5.26
C VAL A 25 12.18 -15.60 5.19
N ASP A 26 12.49 -16.87 4.92
CA ASP A 26 13.87 -17.37 4.86
C ASP A 26 14.66 -16.71 3.70
N VAL A 27 14.05 -16.58 2.53
CA VAL A 27 14.66 -15.89 1.37
C VAL A 27 14.94 -14.43 1.72
N ILE A 28 13.94 -13.68 2.19
CA ILE A 28 14.11 -12.26 2.52
C ILE A 28 15.19 -12.08 3.60
N ARG A 29 15.22 -12.97 4.60
CA ARG A 29 16.21 -12.93 5.66
C ARG A 29 17.64 -12.99 5.13
N GLU A 30 17.92 -13.87 4.17
CA GLU A 30 19.25 -13.97 3.55
C GLU A 30 19.71 -12.64 2.94
N TYR A 31 18.80 -11.94 2.23
CA TYR A 31 19.10 -10.63 1.66
C TYR A 31 19.35 -9.55 2.70
N PHE A 32 18.56 -9.55 3.77
CA PHE A 32 18.77 -8.63 4.88
C PHE A 32 20.09 -8.91 5.61
N GLU A 33 20.49 -10.18 5.75
CA GLU A 33 21.78 -10.56 6.33
C GLU A 33 22.96 -10.11 5.45
N ASP A 34 22.88 -10.26 4.12
CA ASP A 34 23.89 -9.74 3.19
C ASP A 34 24.02 -8.21 3.27
N PHE A 35 22.89 -7.49 3.26
CA PHE A 35 22.88 -6.04 3.42
C PHE A 35 23.55 -5.60 4.73
N VAL A 36 23.19 -6.23 5.85
CA VAL A 36 23.77 -5.94 7.16
C VAL A 36 25.28 -6.21 7.18
N GLU A 37 25.74 -7.29 6.54
CA GLU A 37 27.16 -7.59 6.45
C GLU A 37 27.93 -6.55 5.63
N ARG A 38 27.41 -6.15 4.47
CA ARG A 38 28.00 -5.11 3.62
C ARG A 38 28.14 -3.79 4.38
N MET A 39 27.13 -3.41 5.14
CA MET A 39 27.14 -2.17 5.92
C MET A 39 28.19 -2.16 7.05
N LYS A 40 28.72 -3.30 7.49
CA LYS A 40 29.87 -3.32 8.43
C LYS A 40 31.14 -2.69 7.85
N GLY A 41 31.26 -2.66 6.53
CA GLY A 41 32.34 -1.95 5.83
C GLY A 41 32.24 -0.42 5.87
N HIS A 42 31.14 0.12 6.41
CA HIS A 42 30.84 1.56 6.43
C HIS A 42 30.71 2.07 7.87
N PRO A 43 31.82 2.28 8.60
CA PRO A 43 31.82 2.58 10.04
C PRO A 43 31.20 3.94 10.41
N ASP A 44 30.97 4.82 9.44
CA ASP A 44 30.28 6.10 9.64
C ASP A 44 28.74 5.96 9.63
N GLN A 45 28.23 4.77 9.32
CA GLN A 45 26.82 4.46 9.29
C GLN A 45 26.45 3.63 10.53
N LYS A 46 25.26 3.88 11.09
CA LYS A 46 24.61 3.00 12.06
C LYS A 46 23.42 2.32 11.41
N LEU A 47 23.22 1.05 11.74
CA LEU A 47 22.06 0.28 11.31
C LEU A 47 20.93 0.46 12.32
N ILE A 48 19.79 0.90 11.83
CA ILE A 48 18.54 0.98 12.57
C ILE A 48 17.58 -0.06 12.02
N CYS A 49 16.67 -0.52 12.87
CA CYS A 49 15.55 -1.34 12.42
C CYS A 49 14.23 -0.79 12.94
N PHE A 50 13.21 -0.95 12.12
CA PHE A 50 11.83 -0.67 12.49
C PHE A 50 10.98 -1.90 12.24
N VAL A 51 10.13 -2.22 13.21
CA VAL A 51 9.15 -3.29 13.12
C VAL A 51 7.80 -2.66 13.38
N ASP A 52 6.92 -2.74 12.39
CA ASP A 52 5.53 -2.32 12.55
C ASP A 52 4.69 -3.48 13.06
N LYS A 53 3.97 -3.27 14.15
CA LYS A 53 3.01 -4.22 14.73
C LYS A 53 1.67 -3.51 14.88
N GLU A 54 0.56 -4.26 14.79
CA GLU A 54 -0.82 -3.73 14.78
C GLU A 54 -1.15 -2.67 15.86
N ALA A 55 -0.40 -2.60 16.98
CA ALA A 55 -0.61 -1.61 18.05
C ALA A 55 0.66 -0.88 18.53
N SER A 56 1.83 -1.08 17.90
CA SER A 56 3.08 -0.44 18.37
C SER A 56 4.17 -0.42 17.31
N HIS A 57 4.82 0.73 17.18
CA HIS A 57 6.04 0.85 16.38
C HIS A 57 7.26 0.64 17.27
N ILE A 58 8.09 -0.37 16.94
CA ILE A 58 9.35 -0.59 17.65
C ILE A 58 10.47 -0.03 16.78
N PHE A 59 11.11 1.02 17.27
CA PHE A 59 12.21 1.71 16.61
C PHE A 59 13.51 1.60 17.43
N GLY A 60 14.64 1.34 16.78
CA GLY A 60 15.96 1.53 17.39
C GLY A 60 17.10 0.82 16.67
N ASP A 61 18.28 0.86 17.28
CA ASP A 61 19.49 0.21 16.76
C ASP A 61 19.27 -1.25 16.40
N LEU A 62 19.82 -1.66 15.26
CA LEU A 62 19.81 -3.03 14.83
C LEU A 62 20.70 -3.87 15.76
N THR A 63 20.11 -4.93 16.33
CA THR A 63 20.85 -5.97 17.06
C THR A 63 20.48 -7.33 16.52
N VAL A 64 21.36 -8.33 16.65
CA VAL A 64 21.07 -9.72 16.28
C VAL A 64 19.77 -10.21 16.92
N ARG A 65 19.49 -9.80 18.18
CA ARG A 65 18.25 -10.14 18.88
C ARG A 65 17.04 -9.49 18.22
N ARG A 66 17.09 -8.18 17.92
CA ARG A 66 15.98 -7.46 17.27
C ARG A 66 15.71 -7.99 15.87
N PHE A 67 16.75 -8.23 15.09
CA PHE A 67 16.67 -8.84 13.76
C PHE A 67 15.95 -10.19 13.79
N ASN A 68 16.42 -11.11 14.64
CA ASN A 68 15.81 -12.43 14.79
C ASN A 68 14.36 -12.36 15.29
N ASN A 69 14.06 -11.43 16.19
CA ASN A 69 12.71 -11.22 16.70
C ASN A 69 11.77 -10.66 15.63
N ALA A 70 12.26 -9.77 14.76
CA ALA A 70 11.49 -9.21 13.66
C ALA A 70 11.07 -10.30 12.66
N PHE A 71 12.03 -11.10 12.16
CA PHE A 71 11.72 -12.20 11.26
C PHE A 71 10.83 -13.28 11.89
N ARG A 72 10.97 -13.53 13.20
CA ARG A 72 10.05 -14.40 13.92
C ARG A 72 8.63 -13.83 13.97
N ALA A 73 8.50 -12.52 14.20
CA ALA A 73 7.20 -11.85 14.24
C ALA A 73 6.55 -11.84 12.85
N LEU A 74 7.30 -11.55 11.79
CA LEU A 74 6.85 -11.63 10.40
C LEU A 74 6.33 -13.04 10.05
N GLY A 75 7.10 -14.09 10.38
CA GLY A 75 6.69 -15.47 10.10
C GLY A 75 5.56 -16.02 10.96
N LYS A 76 5.06 -15.24 11.91
CA LYS A 76 3.89 -15.56 12.75
C LYS A 76 2.73 -14.59 12.53
N ASP A 77 2.84 -13.70 11.56
CA ASP A 77 1.85 -12.64 11.29
C ASP A 77 1.64 -11.69 12.48
N GLU A 78 2.66 -11.54 13.34
CA GLU A 78 2.66 -10.63 14.51
C GLU A 78 3.26 -9.24 14.15
N ALA A 79 3.76 -9.06 12.92
CA ALA A 79 4.33 -7.82 12.40
C ALA A 79 3.84 -7.57 10.95
N LEU A 80 3.55 -6.30 10.64
CA LEU A 80 3.04 -5.81 9.36
C LEU A 80 4.16 -5.29 8.42
N SER A 81 5.30 -4.93 8.96
CA SER A 81 6.46 -4.54 8.15
C SER A 81 7.73 -4.64 8.97
N PHE A 82 8.83 -4.73 8.25
CA PHE A 82 10.16 -4.68 8.82
C PHE A 82 11.05 -3.86 7.89
N ASP A 83 11.85 -2.98 8.47
CA ASP A 83 12.88 -2.31 7.71
C ASP A 83 14.19 -2.27 8.47
N VAL A 84 15.26 -2.28 7.67
CA VAL A 84 16.61 -2.02 8.14
C VAL A 84 17.14 -0.86 7.32
N SER A 85 17.41 0.25 7.98
CA SER A 85 18.02 1.41 7.35
C SER A 85 19.43 1.61 7.87
N ALA A 86 20.36 1.94 6.97
CA ALA A 86 21.66 2.48 7.30
C ALA A 86 21.56 3.99 7.25
N ILE A 87 21.82 4.65 8.39
CA ILE A 87 21.81 6.11 8.50
C ILE A 87 23.15 6.60 9.05
N ASP A 88 23.51 7.84 8.73
CA ASP A 88 24.67 8.46 9.35
C ASP A 88 24.54 8.40 10.89
N LYS A 89 25.63 8.02 11.56
CA LYS A 89 25.66 7.83 13.02
C LYS A 89 25.20 9.08 13.78
N ASP A 90 25.43 10.26 13.22
CA ASP A 90 25.12 11.55 13.82
C ASP A 90 23.69 12.03 13.54
N LEU A 91 22.91 11.31 12.70
CA LEU A 91 21.52 11.65 12.40
C LEU A 91 20.54 11.11 13.44
N ASP A 92 19.54 11.92 13.76
CA ASP A 92 18.36 11.49 14.51
C ASP A 92 17.45 10.65 13.58
N PRO A 93 17.23 9.37 13.90
CA PRO A 93 16.41 8.49 13.07
C PRO A 93 14.96 8.94 12.87
N TYR A 94 14.40 9.76 13.77
CA TYR A 94 13.06 10.33 13.59
C TYR A 94 13.05 11.50 12.61
N ARG A 95 14.19 12.19 12.43
CA ARG A 95 14.32 13.33 11.52
C ARG A 95 14.81 12.96 10.13
N SER A 96 15.38 11.77 9.94
CA SER A 96 15.95 11.31 8.66
C SER A 96 14.93 10.67 7.71
N ARG A 97 13.67 10.47 8.12
CA ARG A 97 12.60 9.95 7.26
C ARG A 97 12.21 11.00 6.21
N GLY A 98 12.88 11.01 5.05
CA GLY A 98 12.81 12.13 4.11
C GLY A 98 13.86 12.13 3.01
N GLU A 99 15.02 11.54 3.28
CA GLU A 99 16.23 11.67 2.47
C GLU A 99 16.84 10.29 2.18
N ASP A 100 15.98 9.31 1.89
CA ASP A 100 16.44 7.99 1.47
C ASP A 100 17.14 8.13 0.10
N ILE A 101 18.35 7.60 0.01
CA ILE A 101 19.20 7.55 -1.19
C ILE A 101 19.13 6.20 -1.90
N ALA A 102 18.57 5.19 -1.25
CA ALA A 102 18.22 3.92 -1.89
C ALA A 102 17.11 3.22 -1.09
N GLU A 103 16.20 2.56 -1.80
CA GLU A 103 15.10 1.78 -1.24
C GLU A 103 14.95 0.49 -2.03
N ILE A 104 15.23 -0.64 -1.40
CA ILE A 104 14.78 -1.94 -1.89
C ILE A 104 13.50 -2.25 -1.13
N SER A 105 12.37 -2.23 -1.83
CA SER A 105 11.04 -2.44 -1.29
C SER A 105 10.44 -3.73 -1.80
N ILE A 106 10.03 -4.57 -0.86
CA ILE A 106 9.32 -5.81 -1.14
C ILE A 106 7.91 -5.69 -0.57
N SER A 107 6.88 -5.91 -1.39
CA SER A 107 5.48 -5.69 -1.00
C SER A 107 4.53 -6.85 -1.37
N PHE A 108 3.53 -7.11 -0.52
CA PHE A 108 2.55 -8.21 -0.64
C PHE A 108 1.10 -7.67 -0.74
N ASP A 109 0.22 -8.29 -1.55
CA ASP A 109 -1.20 -7.88 -1.62
C ASP A 109 -2.03 -8.36 -0.42
N ARG A 110 -3.26 -7.83 -0.34
CA ARG A 110 -4.28 -8.23 0.63
C ARG A 110 -4.69 -9.71 0.56
N ASN A 111 -4.42 -10.40 -0.55
CA ASN A 111 -4.73 -11.82 -0.75
C ASN A 111 -3.51 -12.72 -0.54
N LYS A 112 -2.42 -12.20 0.02
CA LYS A 112 -1.22 -12.95 0.40
C LYS A 112 -0.49 -13.56 -0.80
N LYS A 113 -0.66 -12.97 -1.99
CA LYS A 113 0.17 -13.26 -3.16
C LYS A 113 1.27 -12.20 -3.20
N PHE A 114 2.48 -12.61 -3.55
CA PHE A 114 3.61 -11.67 -3.62
C PHE A 114 3.40 -10.72 -4.78
N VAL A 115 3.47 -9.42 -4.54
CA VAL A 115 2.84 -8.46 -5.43
C VAL A 115 3.78 -7.47 -6.08
N ASP A 116 4.93 -7.16 -5.49
CA ASP A 116 5.88 -6.30 -6.17
C ASP A 116 7.30 -6.36 -5.58
N PHE A 117 8.29 -6.25 -6.47
CA PHE A 117 9.67 -5.92 -6.11
C PHE A 117 10.03 -4.56 -6.70
N PHE A 118 10.26 -3.57 -5.84
CA PHE A 118 10.67 -2.24 -6.23
C PHE A 118 12.10 -1.96 -5.74
N LEU A 119 12.97 -1.53 -6.64
CA LEU A 119 14.26 -0.98 -6.28
C LEU A 119 14.34 0.46 -6.77
N GLY A 120 14.30 1.40 -5.85
CA GLY A 120 14.52 2.82 -6.09
C GLY A 120 15.91 3.24 -5.66
N PHE A 121 16.65 4.01 -6.45
CA PHE A 121 17.98 4.48 -6.02
C PHE A 121 18.39 5.84 -6.53
N ASN A 122 19.22 6.50 -5.73
CA ASN A 122 20.03 7.64 -6.15
C ASN A 122 21.35 7.12 -6.74
N LYS A 123 21.64 7.54 -7.98
CA LYS A 123 22.80 7.11 -8.77
C LYS A 123 24.15 7.41 -8.13
N GLU A 124 24.25 8.36 -7.21
CA GLU A 124 25.53 8.79 -6.64
C GLU A 124 26.00 7.87 -5.52
N HIS A 125 25.08 7.08 -4.94
CA HIS A 125 25.36 6.33 -3.72
C HIS A 125 25.32 4.82 -3.89
N VAL A 126 24.35 4.28 -4.63
CA VAL A 126 24.18 2.82 -4.79
C VAL A 126 25.31 2.13 -5.55
N PRO A 127 25.95 2.73 -6.57
CA PRO A 127 27.10 2.10 -7.24
C PRO A 127 28.29 1.81 -6.31
N ASN A 128 28.34 2.42 -5.11
CA ASN A 128 29.38 2.13 -4.12
C ASN A 128 29.10 0.86 -3.30
N LEU A 129 27.86 0.37 -3.30
CA LEU A 129 27.45 -0.82 -2.52
C LEU A 129 27.23 -2.06 -3.38
N TYR A 130 26.72 -1.85 -4.59
CA TYR A 130 26.38 -2.92 -5.51
C TYR A 130 26.82 -2.56 -6.92
N THR A 131 27.33 -3.55 -7.64
CA THR A 131 27.45 -3.43 -9.09
C THR A 131 26.08 -3.50 -9.76
N GLN A 132 25.99 -3.04 -11.01
CA GLN A 132 24.78 -3.18 -11.81
C GLN A 132 24.36 -4.65 -11.94
N GLU A 133 25.31 -5.55 -12.22
CA GLU A 133 25.07 -6.98 -12.36
C GLU A 133 24.53 -7.59 -11.08
N GLU A 134 25.08 -7.21 -9.92
CA GLU A 134 24.59 -7.67 -8.62
C GLU A 134 23.12 -7.26 -8.40
N LEU A 135 22.77 -5.99 -8.67
CA LEU A 135 21.38 -5.53 -8.49
C LEU A 135 20.41 -6.21 -9.43
N ILE A 136 20.78 -6.39 -10.69
CA ILE A 136 19.96 -7.11 -11.67
C ILE A 136 19.75 -8.55 -11.21
N GLN A 137 20.80 -9.23 -10.74
CA GLN A 137 20.68 -10.59 -10.23
C GLN A 137 19.81 -10.68 -8.98
N ILE A 138 19.93 -9.73 -8.04
CA ILE A 138 19.07 -9.64 -6.86
C ILE A 138 17.61 -9.48 -7.30
N PHE A 139 17.34 -8.52 -8.19
CA PHE A 139 16.00 -8.26 -8.74
C PHE A 139 15.40 -9.51 -9.38
N GLN A 140 16.15 -10.19 -10.25
CA GLN A 140 15.70 -11.38 -10.95
C GLN A 140 15.46 -12.56 -10.00
N LYS A 141 16.42 -12.82 -9.09
CA LYS A 141 16.33 -13.92 -8.14
C LYS A 141 15.16 -13.72 -7.18
N LEU A 142 14.99 -12.52 -6.61
CA LEU A 142 13.86 -12.22 -5.75
C LEU A 142 12.52 -12.32 -6.48
N SER A 143 12.45 -11.82 -7.72
CA SER A 143 11.24 -11.94 -8.53
C SER A 143 10.78 -13.39 -8.69
N VAL A 144 11.72 -14.32 -8.92
CA VAL A 144 11.44 -15.75 -9.07
C VAL A 144 11.15 -16.42 -7.73
N ASP A 145 12.06 -16.29 -6.75
CA ASP A 145 11.98 -16.98 -5.46
C ASP A 145 10.73 -16.59 -4.67
N MET A 146 10.24 -15.38 -4.91
CA MET A 146 9.09 -14.81 -4.22
C MET A 146 7.78 -14.91 -5.01
N ASN A 147 7.81 -15.34 -6.27
CA ASN A 147 6.66 -15.37 -7.19
C ASN A 147 6.05 -13.99 -7.47
N ALA A 148 6.89 -13.03 -7.88
CA ALA A 148 6.44 -11.68 -8.15
C ALA A 148 5.47 -11.57 -9.34
N VAL A 149 4.41 -10.77 -9.17
CA VAL A 149 3.46 -10.44 -10.25
C VAL A 149 3.89 -9.22 -11.07
N THR A 150 4.70 -8.33 -10.49
CA THR A 150 5.38 -7.23 -11.16
C THR A 150 6.63 -6.79 -10.39
N GLY A 151 7.40 -5.86 -10.95
CA GLY A 151 8.61 -5.34 -10.35
C GLY A 151 9.23 -4.24 -11.22
N MET A 152 9.96 -3.31 -10.61
CA MET A 152 10.79 -2.37 -11.35
C MET A 152 12.06 -1.95 -10.61
N ILE A 153 13.06 -1.55 -11.38
CA ILE A 153 14.22 -0.79 -10.91
C ILE A 153 14.10 0.61 -11.48
N GLU A 154 14.20 1.62 -10.63
CA GLU A 154 14.07 3.03 -11.01
C GLU A 154 15.12 3.89 -10.30
N ARG A 155 15.68 4.85 -11.04
CA ARG A 155 16.48 5.93 -10.49
C ARG A 155 15.57 7.02 -9.95
N MET A 156 15.83 7.46 -8.72
CA MET A 156 15.08 8.51 -8.05
C MET A 156 16.04 9.48 -7.37
N ASN A 157 15.76 10.78 -7.51
CA ASN A 157 16.57 11.82 -6.85
C ASN A 157 16.20 12.00 -5.37
N LYS A 158 14.99 11.57 -4.97
CA LYS A 158 14.50 11.52 -3.58
C LYS A 158 13.62 10.29 -3.41
N LEU A 159 13.92 9.44 -2.44
CA LEU A 159 13.06 8.31 -2.09
C LEU A 159 12.21 8.68 -0.88
N TRP A 160 10.90 8.62 -1.09
CA TRP A 160 9.90 8.72 -0.02
C TRP A 160 8.77 7.73 -0.33
N VAL A 161 9.14 6.46 -0.62
CA VAL A 161 8.20 5.45 -1.13
C VAL A 161 7.50 4.72 0.03
N GLY A 162 8.10 4.71 1.24
CA GLY A 162 7.56 4.01 2.41
C GLY A 162 6.18 4.46 2.93
N LYS A 163 5.71 5.68 2.58
CA LYS A 163 4.34 6.14 2.91
C LYS A 163 3.53 6.71 1.76
N LEU A 164 4.13 7.25 0.69
CA LEU A 164 3.34 7.86 -0.40
C LEU A 164 3.27 7.02 -1.67
N GLY A 165 3.96 5.88 -1.76
CA GLY A 165 4.06 5.11 -2.99
C GLY A 165 5.04 5.74 -4.00
N THR A 166 5.24 5.07 -5.14
CA THR A 166 6.10 5.54 -6.24
C THR A 166 5.59 6.89 -6.77
N PRO A 167 6.42 7.68 -7.49
CA PRO A 167 5.95 8.94 -8.08
C PRO A 167 4.71 8.75 -8.95
N MET A 168 4.62 7.61 -9.64
CA MET A 168 3.46 7.26 -10.44
C MET A 168 2.25 6.92 -9.58
N GLU A 169 2.41 6.15 -8.49
CA GLU A 169 1.32 5.86 -7.57
C GLU A 169 0.74 7.12 -6.95
N GLN A 170 1.60 8.06 -6.55
CA GLN A 170 1.19 9.36 -6.03
C GLN A 170 0.32 10.10 -7.06
N ARG A 171 0.81 10.25 -8.30
CA ARG A 171 0.08 11.00 -9.32
C ARG A 171 -1.17 10.29 -9.83
N ALA A 172 -1.20 8.97 -9.88
CA ALA A 172 -2.38 8.21 -10.26
C ALA A 172 -3.41 8.09 -9.13
N ALA A 173 -3.07 8.56 -7.92
CA ALA A 173 -3.82 8.39 -6.68
C ALA A 173 -4.11 6.91 -6.40
N ILE A 174 -3.07 6.08 -6.53
CA ILE A 174 -3.12 4.64 -6.27
C ILE A 174 -2.83 4.43 -4.79
N HIS A 175 -3.81 3.90 -4.07
CA HIS A 175 -3.58 3.43 -2.71
C HIS A 175 -3.19 1.95 -2.76
N TYR A 176 -1.96 1.62 -2.35
CA TYR A 176 -1.39 0.26 -2.50
C TYR A 176 -2.37 -0.84 -2.09
N SER A 177 -2.96 -0.73 -0.90
CA SER A 177 -3.87 -1.76 -0.36
C SER A 177 -5.15 -1.95 -1.18
N GLU A 178 -5.59 -0.96 -1.96
CA GLU A 178 -6.78 -1.07 -2.79
C GLU A 178 -6.49 -1.64 -4.17
N TYR A 179 -5.28 -1.42 -4.68
CA TYR A 179 -4.92 -1.71 -6.07
C TYR A 179 -3.99 -2.91 -6.23
N SER A 180 -3.42 -3.41 -5.13
CA SER A 180 -2.48 -4.53 -5.13
C SER A 180 -3.01 -5.78 -5.87
N GLU A 181 -4.32 -6.03 -5.81
CA GLU A 181 -4.96 -7.16 -6.51
C GLU A 181 -4.90 -7.04 -8.04
N LYS A 182 -4.77 -5.82 -8.57
CA LYS A 182 -4.72 -5.54 -10.01
C LYS A 182 -3.30 -5.66 -10.56
N PHE A 183 -2.26 -5.82 -9.74
CA PHE A 183 -0.87 -5.81 -10.20
C PHE A 183 -0.45 -7.03 -11.04
N ALA A 184 -1.32 -8.03 -11.17
CA ALA A 184 -1.15 -9.08 -12.18
C ALA A 184 -1.41 -8.60 -13.62
N HIS A 185 -2.05 -7.44 -13.78
CA HIS A 185 -2.49 -6.88 -15.07
C HIS A 185 -2.18 -5.38 -15.21
N LYS A 186 -1.70 -4.73 -14.15
CA LYS A 186 -1.37 -3.31 -14.11
C LYS A 186 -0.02 -3.09 -13.44
N LEU A 187 0.77 -2.14 -13.94
CA LEU A 187 2.05 -1.78 -13.36
C LEU A 187 1.88 -0.63 -12.35
N ARG A 188 2.67 -0.67 -11.27
CA ARG A 188 2.77 0.42 -10.28
C ARG A 188 3.55 1.63 -10.79
N GLY A 189 4.29 1.44 -11.87
CA GLY A 189 5.21 2.39 -12.45
C GLY A 189 5.98 1.74 -13.58
N TYR A 190 6.96 2.48 -14.08
CA TYR A 190 7.93 1.98 -15.05
C TYR A 190 9.29 2.58 -14.70
N GLY A 191 10.36 1.84 -14.99
CA GLY A 191 11.72 2.27 -14.72
C GLY A 191 12.74 1.77 -15.73
N VAL A 192 14.01 1.81 -15.35
CA VAL A 192 15.14 1.33 -16.18
C VAL A 192 15.14 -0.20 -16.34
N TRP A 193 14.53 -0.92 -15.39
CA TRP A 193 14.16 -2.32 -15.53
C TRP A 193 12.72 -2.55 -15.09
N ASN A 194 12.02 -3.45 -15.77
CA ASN A 194 10.63 -3.78 -15.48
C ASN A 194 10.39 -5.29 -15.60
N LEU A 195 9.60 -5.85 -14.71
CA LEU A 195 9.11 -7.23 -14.78
C LEU A 195 7.67 -7.25 -15.29
N LEU A 196 7.48 -7.91 -16.42
CA LEU A 196 6.17 -8.25 -16.97
C LEU A 196 5.89 -9.73 -16.75
N THR A 197 4.80 -10.07 -16.08
CA THR A 197 4.31 -11.44 -15.96
C THR A 197 3.28 -11.75 -17.04
N GLN A 198 2.84 -13.01 -17.12
CA GLN A 198 1.91 -13.49 -18.14
C GLN A 198 0.72 -12.56 -18.39
N GLY A 199 0.08 -12.05 -17.33
CA GLY A 199 -1.07 -11.15 -17.48
C GLY A 199 -0.75 -9.82 -18.16
N HIS A 200 0.45 -9.26 -17.92
CA HIS A 200 0.94 -8.07 -18.63
C HIS A 200 1.27 -8.39 -20.08
N ILE A 201 1.94 -9.52 -20.32
CA ILE A 201 2.38 -9.94 -21.65
C ILE A 201 1.17 -10.16 -22.56
N GLU A 202 0.10 -10.78 -22.07
CA GLU A 202 -1.14 -11.01 -22.81
C GLU A 202 -1.82 -9.70 -23.21
N LEU A 203 -1.87 -8.72 -22.30
CA LEU A 203 -2.44 -7.39 -22.58
C LEU A 203 -1.64 -6.59 -23.61
N LEU A 204 -0.34 -6.83 -23.72
CA LEU A 204 0.52 -6.25 -24.76
C LEU A 204 0.48 -7.03 -26.09
N GLY A 205 -0.36 -8.06 -26.21
CA GLY A 205 -0.54 -8.84 -27.43
C GLY A 205 0.41 -10.03 -27.57
N GLY A 206 1.02 -10.49 -26.47
CA GLY A 206 1.80 -11.71 -26.40
C GLY A 206 3.31 -11.51 -26.47
N LYS A 207 4.05 -12.56 -26.09
CA LYS A 207 5.51 -12.55 -25.88
C LYS A 207 6.30 -12.06 -27.08
N GLU A 208 5.97 -12.55 -28.27
CA GLU A 208 6.68 -12.19 -29.50
C GLU A 208 6.48 -10.73 -29.88
N ARG A 209 5.28 -10.19 -29.65
CA ARG A 209 5.00 -8.77 -29.86
C ARG A 209 5.79 -7.90 -28.88
N VAL A 210 5.88 -8.31 -27.61
CA VAL A 210 6.69 -7.58 -26.62
C VAL A 210 8.16 -7.54 -27.02
N LYS A 211 8.75 -8.65 -27.45
CA LYS A 211 10.14 -8.67 -27.90
C LYS A 211 10.41 -7.81 -29.13
N GLN A 212 9.44 -7.71 -30.03
CA GLN A 212 9.58 -6.95 -31.27
C GLN A 212 9.37 -5.44 -31.06
N ASP A 213 8.37 -5.07 -30.25
CA ASP A 213 7.87 -3.71 -30.16
C ASP A 213 8.37 -2.95 -28.93
N ALA A 214 8.85 -3.63 -27.88
CA ALA A 214 9.27 -2.95 -26.64
C ALA A 214 10.47 -2.03 -26.92
N PRO A 215 10.43 -0.76 -26.47
CA PRO A 215 11.48 0.22 -26.71
C PRO A 215 12.64 0.04 -25.71
N CYS A 216 13.20 -1.17 -25.66
CA CYS A 216 14.18 -1.62 -24.67
C CYS A 216 15.42 -2.15 -25.38
N VAL A 217 16.60 -1.95 -24.78
CA VAL A 217 17.85 -2.52 -25.34
C VAL A 217 17.90 -4.03 -25.19
N GLN A 218 17.18 -4.57 -24.20
CA GLN A 218 17.11 -6.01 -23.97
C GLN A 218 15.74 -6.42 -23.43
N VAL A 219 15.28 -7.58 -23.91
CA VAL A 219 14.10 -8.30 -23.40
C VAL A 219 14.55 -9.70 -23.03
N LEU A 220 14.53 -10.03 -21.73
CA LEU A 220 14.97 -11.33 -21.22
C LEU A 220 13.77 -12.19 -20.85
N GLU A 221 13.76 -13.43 -21.30
CA GLU A 221 12.75 -14.40 -20.89
C GLU A 221 13.06 -15.02 -19.54
N THR A 222 12.02 -15.26 -18.75
CA THR A 222 12.09 -16.05 -17.53
C THR A 222 10.76 -16.77 -17.29
N GLU A 223 10.70 -17.54 -16.22
CA GLU A 223 9.47 -18.13 -15.71
C GLU A 223 9.29 -17.81 -14.24
N ILE A 224 8.09 -17.36 -13.88
CA ILE A 224 7.69 -17.13 -12.48
C ILE A 224 6.50 -18.03 -12.20
N ASN A 225 6.63 -18.89 -11.19
CA ASN A 225 5.61 -19.88 -10.83
C ASN A 225 5.15 -20.75 -12.03
N GLY A 226 6.09 -21.16 -12.88
CA GLY A 226 5.83 -21.97 -14.09
C GLY A 226 5.08 -21.23 -15.21
N LYS A 227 5.00 -19.90 -15.15
CA LYS A 227 4.37 -19.04 -16.15
C LYS A 227 5.38 -18.11 -16.79
N SER A 228 5.18 -17.80 -18.07
CA SER A 228 6.06 -16.90 -18.81
C SER A 228 6.11 -15.50 -18.16
N ALA A 229 7.32 -14.97 -18.05
CA ALA A 229 7.59 -13.61 -17.66
C ALA A 229 8.73 -13.02 -18.51
N LEU A 230 8.78 -11.70 -18.60
CA LEU A 230 9.78 -10.94 -19.35
C LEU A 230 10.37 -9.85 -18.46
N TYR A 231 11.69 -9.73 -18.49
CA TYR A 231 12.35 -8.54 -18.00
C TYR A 231 12.62 -7.59 -19.16
N LEU A 232 12.25 -6.33 -18.99
CA LEU A 232 12.50 -5.26 -19.95
C LEU A 232 13.61 -4.36 -19.40
N GLN A 233 14.75 -4.30 -20.09
CA GLN A 233 15.85 -3.40 -19.76
C GLN A 233 15.84 -2.22 -20.73
N LEU A 234 15.63 -1.01 -20.20
CA LEU A 234 15.50 0.21 -21.00
C LEU A 234 16.85 0.68 -21.57
N THR A 235 17.91 0.62 -20.77
CA THR A 235 19.26 1.12 -21.09
C THR A 235 20.34 0.10 -20.75
N GLU A 236 21.48 0.13 -21.44
CA GLU A 236 22.62 -0.77 -21.14
C GLU A 236 23.18 -0.53 -19.74
N ASP A 237 23.20 0.74 -19.31
CA ASP A 237 23.66 1.21 -18.02
C ASP A 237 22.44 1.70 -17.20
N ILE A 238 22.14 1.02 -16.10
CA ILE A 238 21.00 1.34 -15.20
C ILE A 238 21.26 2.62 -14.41
N TRP A 239 22.52 3.07 -14.32
CA TRP A 239 22.89 4.31 -13.65
C TRP A 239 22.65 5.55 -14.51
N GLN A 240 22.55 5.35 -15.83
CA GLN A 240 22.27 6.41 -16.80
C GLN A 240 20.77 6.55 -17.03
N GLU A 241 20.33 7.80 -17.03
CA GLU A 241 18.94 8.13 -17.33
C GLU A 241 18.82 8.65 -18.76
N ASP A 242 17.96 7.98 -19.52
CA ASP A 242 17.57 8.41 -20.85
C ASP A 242 16.08 8.79 -20.80
N ILE A 243 15.84 10.10 -20.71
CA ILE A 243 14.51 10.68 -20.58
C ILE A 243 13.65 10.34 -21.80
N GLU A 244 14.20 10.44 -23.00
CA GLU A 244 13.44 10.19 -24.23
C GLU A 244 13.00 8.73 -24.30
N LYS A 245 13.91 7.79 -24.02
CA LYS A 245 13.56 6.36 -23.96
C LYS A 245 12.54 6.05 -22.88
N LYS A 246 12.65 6.67 -21.70
CA LYS A 246 11.66 6.52 -20.63
C LYS A 246 10.28 7.00 -21.07
N PHE A 247 10.19 8.09 -21.82
CA PHE A 247 8.92 8.59 -22.35
C PHE A 247 8.31 7.62 -23.37
N VAL A 248 9.12 7.10 -24.30
CA VAL A 248 8.65 6.09 -25.27
C VAL A 248 8.21 4.80 -24.56
N LEU A 249 8.94 4.38 -23.51
CA LEU A 249 8.54 3.26 -22.67
C LEU A 249 7.20 3.51 -21.97
N LYS A 250 6.98 4.71 -21.42
CA LYS A 250 5.69 5.11 -20.81
C LYS A 250 4.54 4.92 -21.81
N GLN A 251 4.70 5.42 -23.03
CA GLN A 251 3.69 5.30 -24.09
C GLN A 251 3.43 3.83 -24.46
N TYR A 252 4.50 3.04 -24.60
CA TYR A 252 4.38 1.62 -24.89
C TYR A 252 3.63 0.85 -23.80
N LEU A 253 3.86 1.19 -22.52
CA LEU A 253 3.25 0.54 -21.36
C LEU A 253 1.89 1.15 -20.96
N GLU A 254 1.38 2.15 -21.66
CA GLU A 254 0.21 2.94 -21.26
C GLU A 254 -1.02 2.07 -20.90
N THR A 255 -1.26 0.99 -21.65
CA THR A 255 -2.37 0.06 -21.40
C THR A 255 -2.24 -0.69 -20.07
N LEU A 256 -1.02 -0.89 -19.59
CA LEU A 256 -0.71 -1.52 -18.30
C LEU A 256 -0.62 -0.49 -17.17
N LEU A 257 -0.46 0.78 -17.50
CA LEU A 257 -0.36 1.84 -16.51
C LEU A 257 -1.75 2.29 -16.04
N TYR A 258 -1.77 2.93 -14.87
CA TYR A 258 -2.96 3.62 -14.37
C TYR A 258 -2.99 5.04 -14.96
N PRO A 259 -4.19 5.54 -15.33
CA PRO A 259 -4.31 6.91 -15.80
C PRO A 259 -3.88 7.87 -14.70
N ILE A 260 -3.12 8.90 -15.06
CA ILE A 260 -2.66 9.92 -14.10
C ILE A 260 -3.86 10.78 -13.68
N ASN A 261 -3.98 11.09 -12.39
CA ASN A 261 -4.92 12.09 -11.90
C ASN A 261 -4.22 13.46 -11.86
N LEU A 262 -4.55 14.32 -12.82
CA LEU A 262 -3.95 15.65 -12.93
C LEU A 262 -4.53 16.65 -11.91
N TYR A 263 -5.66 16.34 -11.27
CA TYR A 263 -6.40 17.30 -10.43
C TYR A 263 -6.05 17.24 -8.94
N GLY A 264 -5.25 16.27 -8.50
CA GLY A 264 -4.72 16.21 -7.13
C GLY A 264 -4.64 14.80 -6.54
N VAL A 265 -4.12 14.73 -5.31
CA VAL A 265 -3.95 13.48 -4.55
C VAL A 265 -4.60 13.66 -3.17
N TYR A 266 -5.25 12.60 -2.66
CA TYR A 266 -5.66 12.56 -1.25
C TYR A 266 -4.43 12.42 -0.37
N ASN A 267 -4.25 13.31 0.59
CA ASN A 267 -3.37 13.02 1.72
C ASN A 267 -4.09 12.09 2.72
N TYR A 268 -3.32 11.46 3.62
CA TYR A 268 -3.83 10.59 4.67
C TYR A 268 -4.89 11.24 5.59
N CYS A 269 -5.03 12.57 5.56
CA CYS A 269 -6.01 13.34 6.33
C CYS A 269 -7.24 13.76 5.50
N GLY A 270 -7.45 13.19 4.32
CA GLY A 270 -8.60 13.50 3.47
C GLY A 270 -8.54 14.88 2.77
N ARG A 271 -7.40 15.58 2.82
CA ARG A 271 -7.21 16.85 2.12
C ARG A 271 -6.71 16.59 0.70
N ILE A 272 -7.29 17.30 -0.26
CA ILE A 272 -6.81 17.36 -1.64
C ILE A 272 -5.54 18.20 -1.63
N ILE A 273 -4.41 17.61 -2.03
CA ILE A 273 -3.20 18.38 -2.32
C ILE A 273 -3.24 18.69 -3.82
N PRO A 274 -3.38 19.98 -4.20
CA PRO A 274 -3.33 20.38 -5.60
C PRO A 274 -1.99 19.99 -6.22
N GLN A 275 -2.00 19.56 -7.48
CA GLN A 275 -0.82 18.99 -8.14
C GLN A 275 0.36 19.97 -8.23
N ARG A 276 0.09 21.30 -8.19
CA ARG A 276 1.10 22.37 -8.18
C ARG A 276 2.19 22.21 -7.11
N ASP A 277 1.86 21.56 -5.98
CA ASP A 277 2.80 21.32 -4.88
C ASP A 277 3.61 20.01 -5.04
N ILE A 278 3.29 19.20 -6.05
CA ILE A 278 3.85 17.85 -6.29
C ILE A 278 4.90 17.85 -7.44
N PHE A 279 5.08 18.95 -8.16
CA PHE A 279 5.97 19.02 -9.33
C PHE A 279 7.47 18.87 -9.02
N ALA A 280 7.88 18.77 -7.75
CA ALA A 280 9.26 18.57 -7.35
C ALA A 280 9.86 17.17 -7.65
N TYR A 281 9.09 16.22 -8.21
CA TYR A 281 9.46 14.79 -8.24
C TYR A 281 9.75 14.14 -9.61
N GLY A 282 9.91 14.91 -10.70
CA GLY A 282 10.67 14.46 -11.88
C GLY A 282 10.05 13.39 -12.82
N LEU A 283 8.72 13.29 -12.92
CA LEU A 283 8.06 12.44 -13.92
C LEU A 283 7.90 13.14 -15.28
N LEU A 284 8.11 12.40 -16.36
CA LEU A 284 7.96 12.86 -17.74
C LEU A 284 6.48 12.93 -18.11
N ILE A 285 6.05 14.12 -18.54
CA ILE A 285 4.68 14.41 -18.97
C ILE A 285 4.65 14.62 -20.49
N SER A 286 3.57 14.23 -21.15
CA SER A 286 3.33 14.54 -22.57
C SER A 286 2.98 16.01 -22.76
N GLU A 287 3.08 16.53 -23.99
CA GLU A 287 2.63 17.90 -24.29
C GLU A 287 1.14 18.12 -23.97
N GLU A 288 0.32 17.08 -24.08
CA GLU A 288 -1.11 17.13 -23.75
C GLU A 288 -1.32 17.18 -22.23
N GLU A 289 -0.55 16.39 -21.47
CA GLU A 289 -0.54 16.46 -20.00
C GLU A 289 -0.03 17.83 -19.53
N GLU A 290 0.99 18.40 -20.18
CA GLU A 290 1.51 19.73 -19.88
C GLU A 290 0.47 20.84 -20.13
N LYS A 291 -0.22 20.82 -21.28
CA LYS A 291 -1.32 21.76 -21.56
C LYS A 291 -2.47 21.62 -20.58
N GLU A 292 -2.81 20.41 -20.17
CA GLU A 292 -3.86 20.18 -19.19
C GLU A 292 -3.42 20.64 -17.79
N ILE A 293 -2.14 20.48 -17.44
CA ILE A 293 -1.54 21.05 -16.22
C ILE A 293 -1.58 22.58 -16.24
N GLU A 294 -1.24 23.22 -17.36
CA GLU A 294 -1.34 24.67 -17.51
C GLU A 294 -2.79 25.14 -17.33
N ARG A 295 -3.76 24.41 -17.89
CA ARG A 295 -5.19 24.66 -17.69
C ARG A 295 -5.57 24.56 -16.22
N ILE A 296 -5.15 23.49 -15.54
CA ILE A 296 -5.42 23.26 -14.11
C ILE A 296 -4.77 24.32 -13.24
N ASN A 297 -3.55 24.76 -13.56
CA ASN A 297 -2.85 25.81 -12.83
C ASN A 297 -3.52 27.18 -12.98
N ALA A 298 -4.32 27.38 -14.03
CA ALA A 298 -5.14 28.57 -14.22
C ALA A 298 -6.50 28.52 -13.51
N MET A 299 -6.90 27.36 -12.98
CA MET A 299 -8.17 27.17 -12.24
C MET A 299 -8.03 27.63 -10.78
N ASP A 300 -9.14 28.05 -10.18
CA ASP A 300 -9.20 28.30 -8.74
C ASP A 300 -9.34 27.00 -7.92
N GLU A 301 -9.15 27.09 -6.60
CA GLU A 301 -9.16 25.91 -5.72
C GLU A 301 -10.52 25.18 -5.70
N GLU A 302 -11.62 25.90 -5.88
CA GLU A 302 -12.97 25.30 -5.89
C GLU A 302 -13.25 24.60 -7.24
N GLU A 303 -12.76 25.17 -8.34
CA GLU A 303 -12.81 24.56 -9.67
C GLU A 303 -11.98 23.27 -9.73
N VAL A 304 -10.74 23.29 -9.22
CA VAL A 304 -9.88 22.09 -9.13
C VAL A 304 -10.58 21.01 -8.30
N ARG A 305 -11.19 21.40 -7.17
CA ARG A 305 -11.93 20.48 -6.29
C ARG A 305 -13.13 19.85 -7.01
N LYS A 306 -13.93 20.63 -7.74
CA LYS A 306 -15.09 20.12 -8.50
C LYS A 306 -14.66 19.11 -9.55
N GLU A 307 -13.60 19.41 -10.29
CA GLU A 307 -13.11 18.56 -11.37
C GLU A 307 -12.44 17.28 -10.86
N PHE A 308 -11.73 17.36 -9.73
CA PHE A 308 -11.25 16.21 -8.99
C PHE A 308 -12.40 15.25 -8.61
N PHE A 309 -13.49 15.77 -8.03
CA PHE A 309 -14.63 14.92 -7.67
C PHE A 309 -15.37 14.36 -8.88
N ARG A 310 -15.46 15.10 -9.99
CA ARG A 310 -16.03 14.60 -11.25
C ARG A 310 -15.25 13.40 -11.77
N THR A 311 -13.93 13.54 -11.88
CA THR A 311 -13.04 12.47 -12.38
C THR A 311 -13.00 11.26 -11.43
N LEU A 312 -13.10 11.49 -10.12
CA LEU A 312 -13.25 10.41 -9.13
C LEU A 312 -14.58 9.66 -9.31
N ALA A 313 -15.68 10.38 -9.50
CA ALA A 313 -17.00 9.77 -9.74
C ALA A 313 -17.05 8.98 -11.04
N GLU A 314 -16.42 9.47 -12.11
CA GLU A 314 -16.27 8.74 -13.38
C GLU A 314 -15.43 7.47 -13.20
N ARG A 315 -14.34 7.55 -12.43
CA ARG A 315 -13.54 6.39 -12.05
C ARG A 315 -14.34 5.38 -11.23
N ASP A 316 -15.12 5.83 -10.24
CA ASP A 316 -15.96 4.96 -9.43
C ASP A 316 -17.08 4.31 -10.25
N GLN A 317 -17.64 5.02 -11.24
CA GLN A 317 -18.56 4.43 -12.20
C GLN A 317 -17.89 3.38 -13.10
N MET A 318 -16.68 3.64 -13.61
CA MET A 318 -15.91 2.65 -14.36
C MET A 318 -15.58 1.44 -13.49
N ARG A 319 -15.18 1.64 -12.23
CA ARG A 319 -14.93 0.57 -11.26
C ARG A 319 -16.19 -0.24 -10.97
N ALA A 320 -17.35 0.42 -10.83
CA ALA A 320 -18.63 -0.28 -10.64
C ALA A 320 -18.98 -1.14 -11.87
N LYS A 321 -18.73 -0.64 -13.09
CA LYS A 321 -18.91 -1.40 -14.33
C LYS A 321 -17.92 -2.57 -14.44
N GLU A 322 -16.64 -2.36 -14.14
CA GLU A 322 -15.61 -3.40 -14.10
C GLU A 322 -15.93 -4.48 -13.07
N LYS A 323 -16.33 -4.07 -11.86
CA LYS A 323 -16.78 -5.00 -10.81
C LYS A 323 -18.02 -5.77 -11.24
N ALA A 324 -19.00 -5.12 -11.86
CA ALA A 324 -20.18 -5.81 -12.39
C ALA A 324 -19.81 -6.83 -13.50
N MET A 325 -18.80 -6.52 -14.32
CA MET A 325 -18.28 -7.39 -15.36
C MET A 325 -17.52 -8.59 -14.78
N HIS A 326 -16.68 -8.38 -13.76
CA HIS A 326 -15.97 -9.46 -13.06
C HIS A 326 -16.88 -10.29 -12.12
N LYS A 327 -17.97 -9.71 -11.61
CA LYS A 327 -19.01 -10.43 -10.82
C LYS A 327 -19.67 -11.54 -11.65
N HIS A 328 -19.64 -11.45 -12.97
CA HIS A 328 -20.12 -12.52 -13.84
C HIS A 328 -19.16 -13.73 -13.94
N GLN A 329 -17.90 -13.58 -13.51
CA GLN A 329 -16.87 -14.63 -13.52
C GLN A 329 -16.57 -15.25 -12.14
N GLN A 330 -17.04 -14.65 -11.03
CA GLN A 330 -16.80 -15.13 -9.66
C GLN A 330 -18.08 -15.31 -8.83
N GLN A 331 -19.14 -15.87 -9.43
CA GLN A 331 -20.28 -16.36 -8.64
C GLN A 331 -20.08 -17.82 -8.24
N GLU A 332 -19.23 -18.03 -7.23
CA GLU A 332 -19.39 -19.18 -6.33
C GLU A 332 -19.29 -18.73 -4.86
N ALA A 333 -20.40 -18.94 -4.15
CA ALA A 333 -20.53 -19.12 -2.70
C ALA A 333 -20.29 -17.92 -1.75
N TYR A 334 -21.15 -16.90 -1.80
CA TYR A 334 -21.48 -16.14 -0.58
C TYR A 334 -22.99 -15.85 -0.52
N GLU A 335 -23.65 -16.42 0.49
CA GLU A 335 -25.03 -16.07 0.83
C GLU A 335 -25.05 -14.80 1.71
N ASP A 336 -25.91 -13.86 1.33
CA ASP A 336 -26.23 -12.67 2.12
C ASP A 336 -26.84 -13.08 3.47
N VAL A 337 -26.41 -12.43 4.55
CA VAL A 337 -26.94 -12.66 5.90
C VAL A 337 -27.70 -11.42 6.37
N PRO A 338 -29.02 -11.53 6.64
CA PRO A 338 -29.80 -10.47 7.26
C PRO A 338 -29.31 -10.11 8.68
N LEU A 339 -29.20 -8.82 8.97
CA LEU A 339 -28.78 -8.22 10.26
C LEU A 339 -29.84 -7.25 10.80
N GLU A 340 -30.23 -7.39 12.06
CA GLU A 340 -31.07 -6.45 12.81
C GLU A 340 -30.25 -5.82 13.95
N ILE A 341 -30.36 -4.50 14.12
CA ILE A 341 -29.66 -3.78 15.21
C ILE A 341 -30.72 -3.11 16.08
N THR A 342 -30.68 -3.41 17.38
CA THR A 342 -31.51 -2.81 18.41
C THR A 342 -30.65 -2.06 19.39
N GLU A 343 -31.03 -0.81 19.62
CA GLU A 343 -30.43 0.07 20.61
C GLU A 343 -31.34 0.14 21.84
N ASP A 344 -30.75 -0.03 23.02
CA ASP A 344 -31.31 0.36 24.30
C ASP A 344 -30.40 1.47 24.88
N ALA A 345 -30.85 2.72 24.82
CA ALA A 345 -30.11 3.87 25.33
C ALA A 345 -30.54 4.19 26.76
N TYR A 346 -29.57 4.21 27.67
CA TYR A 346 -29.69 4.75 29.01
C TYR A 346 -28.97 6.09 29.08
N PRO A 347 -29.27 6.98 30.06
CA PRO A 347 -28.66 8.30 30.15
C PRO A 347 -27.11 8.31 30.16
N GLU A 348 -26.47 7.22 30.59
CA GLU A 348 -25.01 7.11 30.77
C GLU A 348 -24.38 5.95 29.98
N ALA A 349 -25.20 5.12 29.31
CA ALA A 349 -24.74 3.88 28.66
C ALA A 349 -25.56 3.55 27.39
N LEU A 350 -24.86 3.09 26.37
CA LEU A 350 -25.39 2.59 25.10
C LEU A 350 -25.23 1.07 25.05
N TYR A 351 -26.35 0.35 24.94
CA TYR A 351 -26.35 -1.07 24.65
C TYR A 351 -26.76 -1.32 23.21
N LEU A 352 -25.85 -1.94 22.46
CA LEU A 352 -26.06 -2.32 21.06
C LEU A 352 -26.23 -3.82 20.97
N THR A 353 -27.42 -4.25 20.60
CA THR A 353 -27.70 -5.65 20.27
C THR A 353 -27.79 -5.80 18.76
N MET A 354 -26.94 -6.65 18.19
CA MET A 354 -26.84 -6.94 16.76
C MET A 354 -27.21 -8.40 16.52
N GLU A 355 -28.40 -8.65 15.98
CA GLU A 355 -28.94 -9.98 15.74
C GLU A 355 -28.81 -10.40 14.28
N PHE A 356 -28.21 -11.57 14.06
CA PHE A 356 -28.08 -12.17 12.73
C PHE A 356 -29.05 -13.35 12.58
N GLU A 357 -29.70 -13.48 11.42
CA GLU A 357 -30.54 -14.66 11.14
C GLU A 357 -29.69 -15.94 11.07
N LYS A 358 -28.47 -15.83 10.52
CA LYS A 358 -27.45 -16.90 10.52
C LYS A 358 -26.07 -16.33 10.19
N ILE A 359 -25.09 -16.40 11.10
CA ILE A 359 -23.74 -15.89 10.83
C ILE A 359 -22.68 -17.01 10.78
N PRO A 360 -21.95 -17.19 9.67
CA PRO A 360 -20.81 -18.09 9.60
C PRO A 360 -19.68 -17.67 10.55
N VAL A 361 -18.95 -18.65 11.13
CA VAL A 361 -17.85 -18.40 12.09
C VAL A 361 -16.78 -17.43 11.54
N LYS A 362 -16.45 -17.53 10.25
CA LYS A 362 -15.50 -16.61 9.60
C LYS A 362 -16.00 -15.16 9.58
N LYS A 363 -17.30 -14.95 9.32
CA LYS A 363 -17.93 -13.62 9.35
C LYS A 363 -18.02 -13.10 10.78
N LYS A 364 -18.33 -13.95 11.75
CA LYS A 364 -18.31 -13.64 13.20
C LYS A 364 -16.96 -13.04 13.62
N LYS A 365 -15.85 -13.70 13.27
CA LYS A 365 -14.48 -13.21 13.59
C LYS A 365 -14.15 -11.88 12.90
N ALA A 366 -14.52 -11.71 11.63
CA ALA A 366 -14.29 -10.46 10.90
C ALA A 366 -15.12 -9.31 11.48
N PHE A 367 -16.36 -9.57 11.88
CA PHE A 367 -17.25 -8.60 12.50
C PHE A 367 -16.76 -8.21 13.90
N THR A 368 -16.31 -9.17 14.74
CA THR A 368 -15.68 -8.85 16.04
C THR A 368 -14.51 -7.89 15.88
N LYS A 369 -13.56 -8.17 14.98
CA LYS A 369 -12.39 -7.30 14.75
C LYS A 369 -12.77 -5.86 14.39
N LEU A 370 -13.88 -5.70 13.66
CA LEU A 370 -14.38 -4.38 13.31
C LEU A 370 -14.95 -3.66 14.53
N LEU A 371 -15.77 -4.37 15.32
CA LEU A 371 -16.33 -3.80 16.55
C LEU A 371 -15.20 -3.44 17.54
N ASP A 372 -14.14 -4.24 17.61
CA ASP A 372 -12.94 -3.90 18.38
C ASP A 372 -12.28 -2.60 17.87
N ALA A 373 -12.17 -2.42 16.54
CA ALA A 373 -11.63 -1.20 15.96
C ALA A 373 -12.52 0.02 16.23
N TRP A 374 -13.85 -0.15 16.16
CA TRP A 374 -14.81 0.89 16.50
C TRP A 374 -14.74 1.25 17.98
N ALA A 375 -14.66 0.26 18.88
CA ALA A 375 -14.48 0.45 20.31
C ALA A 375 -13.19 1.22 20.63
N LEU A 376 -12.09 0.87 19.97
CA LEU A 376 -10.83 1.61 20.09
C LEU A 376 -10.96 3.07 19.61
N MET A 377 -11.74 3.34 18.57
CA MET A 377 -12.01 4.72 18.16
C MET A 377 -12.83 5.48 19.21
N ALA A 378 -13.84 4.84 19.81
CA ALA A 378 -14.64 5.43 20.89
C ALA A 378 -13.77 5.83 22.09
N LEU A 379 -12.89 4.92 22.55
CA LEU A 379 -11.96 5.15 23.67
C LEU A 379 -10.91 6.23 23.41
N ASN A 380 -10.67 6.59 22.14
CA ASN A 380 -9.68 7.59 21.74
C ASN A 380 -10.33 8.91 21.27
N ASN A 381 -11.51 9.23 21.78
CA ASN A 381 -12.23 10.48 21.49
C ASN A 381 -12.53 10.63 19.98
N GLY A 382 -12.71 9.50 19.29
CA GLY A 382 -12.98 9.48 17.84
C GLY A 382 -14.40 9.90 17.48
N PHE A 383 -15.31 9.95 18.47
CA PHE A 383 -16.74 10.23 18.28
C PHE A 383 -17.28 11.36 19.17
N SER A 384 -16.47 11.93 20.06
CA SER A 384 -16.83 13.08 20.89
C SER A 384 -15.57 13.69 21.49
N GLU A 385 -15.66 14.89 22.08
CA GLU A 385 -14.50 15.54 22.71
C GLU A 385 -13.94 14.74 23.90
N GLU A 386 -14.81 14.02 24.63
CA GLU A 386 -14.47 13.28 25.85
C GLU A 386 -14.29 11.78 25.62
N GLY A 387 -14.77 11.24 24.49
CA GLY A 387 -14.68 9.82 24.15
C GLY A 387 -15.60 8.93 24.99
N ALA A 388 -15.35 7.63 24.92
CA ALA A 388 -15.96 6.62 25.79
C ALA A 388 -15.13 6.43 27.05
N HIS A 389 -15.79 6.45 28.22
CA HIS A 389 -15.15 6.09 29.49
C HIS A 389 -14.98 4.58 29.62
N HIS A 390 -15.87 3.81 28.99
CA HIS A 390 -15.77 2.36 28.94
C HIS A 390 -16.40 1.80 27.66
N VAL A 391 -15.81 0.75 27.11
CA VAL A 391 -16.41 -0.05 26.03
C VAL A 391 -16.14 -1.51 26.32
N SER A 392 -17.19 -2.33 26.39
CA SER A 392 -17.05 -3.77 26.58
C SER A 392 -16.44 -4.42 25.33
N ALA A 393 -15.84 -5.60 25.50
CA ALA A 393 -15.55 -6.43 24.35
C ALA A 393 -16.87 -6.87 23.68
N PRO A 394 -16.91 -7.09 22.35
CA PRO A 394 -18.09 -7.63 21.69
C PRO A 394 -18.38 -9.05 22.20
N GLU A 395 -19.49 -9.20 22.92
CA GLU A 395 -19.93 -10.49 23.43
C GLU A 395 -20.87 -11.15 22.44
N TRP A 396 -20.81 -12.47 22.34
CA TRP A 396 -21.65 -13.20 21.38
C TRP A 396 -22.46 -14.30 22.04
N GLU A 397 -23.77 -14.23 21.87
CA GLU A 397 -24.73 -15.24 22.28
C GLU A 397 -25.39 -15.85 21.05
N GLY A 398 -24.89 -17.02 20.62
CA GLY A 398 -25.35 -17.66 19.39
C GLY A 398 -25.10 -16.79 18.17
N THR A 399 -26.17 -16.29 17.56
CA THR A 399 -26.18 -15.39 16.40
C THR A 399 -26.40 -13.93 16.78
N SER A 400 -26.46 -13.58 18.05
CA SER A 400 -26.53 -12.19 18.53
C SER A 400 -25.17 -11.74 19.05
N CYS A 401 -24.83 -10.47 18.79
CA CYS A 401 -23.66 -9.80 19.34
C CYS A 401 -24.10 -8.60 20.18
N ILE A 402 -23.56 -8.49 21.38
CA ILE A 402 -23.87 -7.42 22.33
C ILE A 402 -22.59 -6.59 22.52
N LEU A 403 -22.74 -5.27 22.45
CA LEU A 403 -21.68 -4.31 22.74
C LEU A 403 -22.24 -3.25 23.69
N GLU A 404 -21.58 -3.07 24.82
CA GLU A 404 -21.88 -2.03 25.81
C GLU A 404 -20.85 -0.92 25.69
N CYS A 405 -21.32 0.32 25.57
CA CYS A 405 -20.48 1.50 25.40
C CYS A 405 -20.99 2.60 26.31
N ASP A 406 -20.06 3.19 27.04
CA ASP A 406 -20.28 4.04 28.18
C ASP A 406 -19.61 5.36 27.79
N LEU A 407 -20.41 6.41 27.54
CA LEU A 407 -19.97 7.68 26.94
C LEU A 407 -20.28 8.86 27.87
N ASP A 408 -19.29 9.74 28.07
CA ASP A 408 -19.43 10.89 28.97
C ASP A 408 -20.31 12.02 28.38
N SER A 409 -20.49 12.08 27.05
CA SER A 409 -21.16 13.21 26.39
C SER A 409 -21.96 12.84 25.12
N GLY A 410 -23.21 12.40 25.28
CA GLY A 410 -24.23 12.33 24.22
C GLY A 410 -24.05 11.25 23.12
N PHE A 411 -25.17 10.68 22.65
CA PHE A 411 -25.18 9.48 21.81
C PHE A 411 -25.18 9.72 20.29
N GLU A 412 -25.50 10.93 19.82
CA GLU A 412 -25.80 11.16 18.41
C GLU A 412 -24.60 10.85 17.48
N GLU A 413 -23.37 11.20 17.86
CA GLU A 413 -22.18 11.00 17.02
C GLU A 413 -21.68 9.54 17.01
N ALA A 414 -21.79 8.82 18.12
CA ALA A 414 -21.38 7.42 18.24
C ALA A 414 -22.29 6.48 17.42
N LEU A 415 -23.61 6.71 17.47
CA LEU A 415 -24.58 5.96 16.68
C LEU A 415 -24.40 6.20 15.18
N ASP A 416 -24.16 7.45 14.78
CA ASP A 416 -23.91 7.81 13.39
C ASP A 416 -22.63 7.13 12.86
N ALA A 417 -21.59 7.03 13.69
CA ALA A 417 -20.36 6.33 13.37
C ALA A 417 -20.55 4.80 13.27
N LEU A 418 -21.29 4.19 14.20
CA LEU A 418 -21.61 2.75 14.12
C LEU A 418 -22.45 2.45 12.88
N GLN A 419 -23.46 3.27 12.59
CA GLN A 419 -24.30 3.14 11.40
C GLN A 419 -23.46 3.25 10.13
N ARG A 420 -22.46 4.14 10.08
CA ARG A 420 -21.51 4.24 8.96
C ARG A 420 -20.66 2.97 8.81
N VAL A 421 -20.20 2.39 9.91
CA VAL A 421 -19.43 1.14 9.92
C VAL A 421 -20.27 -0.06 9.46
N VAL A 422 -21.51 -0.17 9.92
CA VAL A 422 -22.47 -1.20 9.47
C VAL A 422 -22.83 -1.00 8.00
N ASN A 423 -23.07 0.24 7.57
CA ASN A 423 -23.33 0.57 6.17
C ASN A 423 -22.11 0.26 5.29
N TRP A 424 -20.89 0.44 5.79
CA TRP A 424 -19.66 0.06 5.09
C TRP A 424 -19.59 -1.46 4.88
N PHE A 425 -19.94 -2.28 5.88
CA PHE A 425 -20.03 -3.74 5.72
C PHE A 425 -21.11 -4.17 4.74
N CYS A 426 -22.25 -3.49 4.75
CA CYS A 426 -23.31 -3.72 3.78
C CYS A 426 -22.85 -3.38 2.35
N ARG A 427 -22.08 -2.30 2.18
CA ARG A 427 -21.47 -1.92 0.89
C ARG A 427 -20.40 -2.90 0.41
N MET A 428 -19.76 -3.62 1.32
CA MET A 428 -18.84 -4.71 0.99
C MET A 428 -19.55 -6.03 0.65
N GLU A 429 -20.89 -6.05 0.59
CA GLU A 429 -21.72 -7.25 0.38
C GLU A 429 -21.40 -8.38 1.37
N LEU A 430 -20.86 -8.05 2.55
CA LEU A 430 -20.56 -9.04 3.59
C LEU A 430 -21.79 -9.34 4.46
N LEU A 431 -22.68 -8.37 4.60
CA LEU A 431 -23.90 -8.40 5.42
C LEU A 431 -25.03 -7.67 4.70
N LYS A 432 -26.28 -8.00 5.03
CA LYS A 432 -27.47 -7.29 4.55
C LYS A 432 -28.21 -6.71 5.74
N LEU A 433 -28.10 -5.39 5.97
CA LEU A 433 -28.88 -4.74 7.02
C LEU A 433 -30.38 -4.88 6.69
N LYS A 434 -31.09 -5.62 7.54
CA LYS A 434 -32.53 -5.85 7.44
C LYS A 434 -33.28 -4.71 8.11
N ARG A 435 -32.80 -4.28 9.28
CA ARG A 435 -33.45 -3.27 10.09
C ARG A 435 -32.46 -2.63 11.07
N PHE A 436 -32.61 -1.33 11.27
CA PHE A 436 -32.00 -0.59 12.37
C PHE A 436 -33.13 0.02 13.18
N THR A 437 -33.16 -0.23 14.49
CA THR A 437 -34.20 0.26 15.40
C THR A 437 -33.57 0.89 16.60
N THR A 438 -33.96 2.13 16.86
CA THR A 438 -33.73 2.81 18.13
C THR A 438 -34.99 2.59 18.98
N LYS A 439 -34.85 2.00 20.17
CA LYS A 439 -35.96 2.07 21.13
C LYS A 439 -35.87 3.43 21.81
N PRO A 440 -36.95 4.20 21.87
CA PRO A 440 -36.98 5.36 22.74
C PRO A 440 -36.72 4.87 24.17
N SER A 441 -35.93 5.62 24.94
CA SER A 441 -35.69 5.31 26.36
C SER A 441 -37.06 5.21 27.04
N GLU A 442 -37.39 4.02 27.54
CA GLU A 442 -38.56 3.87 28.38
C GLU A 442 -38.23 4.49 29.74
N GLU A 443 -38.36 5.82 29.88
CA GLU A 443 -38.90 6.52 31.06
C GLU A 443 -38.77 8.05 30.96
N GLU A 444 -39.87 8.72 31.33
CA GLU A 444 -40.08 10.11 31.80
C GLU A 444 -40.14 11.30 30.81
#